data_AF-W7W8U1-F1
#
_entry.id   AF-W7W8U1-F1
#
_cell.length_a   1.000
_cell.length_b   1.000
_cell.length_c   1.000
_cell.angle_alpha   90.00
_cell.angle_beta   90.00
_cell.angle_gamma   90.00
#
_symmetry.space_group_name_H-M   'P 1'
#
loop_
_entity.id
_entity.type
_entity.pdbx_description
1 polymer ?
#
loop_
_entity_poly.entity_id
_entity_poly.type
_entity_poly.pdbx_seq_one_letter_code
_entity_poly.pdbx_strand_id
1 'polypeptide(L)'
;MAYCFGAVAGVPVLWLYGSIGPRSFDVVSRGLQQTARYREVWLNSPGGLVSEAFKIGLAFKRLGTTAVVAKHPRVRCVSACTIMILGPTTARSNPERSS
;
A
#
# COMPACT_ATOMS: atom_id res chain seq x y z
N MET A 1 6.60 4.55 8.41
CA MET A 1 6.03 3.41 7.65
C MET A 1 7.14 2.43 7.31
N ALA A 2 6.83 1.14 7.32
CA ALA A 2 7.71 0.06 6.89
C ALA A 2 7.05 -0.73 5.76
N TYR A 3 7.83 -1.59 5.10
CA TYR A 3 7.31 -2.51 4.10
C TYR A 3 7.92 -3.91 4.23
N CYS A 4 7.20 -4.90 3.73
CA CYS A 4 7.67 -6.26 3.55
C CYS A 4 7.20 -6.81 2.21
N PHE A 5 8.00 -7.70 1.63
CA PHE A 5 7.64 -8.40 0.40
C PHE A 5 7.01 -9.75 0.73
N GLY A 6 5.98 -10.11 -0.01
CA GLY A 6 5.34 -11.42 0.11
C GLY A 6 4.72 -11.87 -1.20
N ALA A 7 4.01 -13.00 -1.12
CA ALA A 7 3.16 -13.46 -2.20
C ALA A 7 1.82 -13.92 -1.63
N VAL A 8 0.73 -13.60 -2.31
CA VAL A 8 -0.63 -14.05 -1.98
C VAL A 8 -1.18 -14.79 -3.18
N ALA A 9 -1.49 -16.08 -3.03
CA ALA A 9 -1.96 -16.92 -4.13
C ALA A 9 -1.05 -16.86 -5.38
N GLY A 10 0.28 -16.79 -5.18
CA GLY A 10 1.26 -16.67 -6.26
C GLY A 10 1.40 -15.25 -6.85
N VAL A 11 0.56 -14.29 -6.44
CA VAL A 11 0.70 -12.88 -6.82
C VAL A 11 1.74 -12.24 -5.92
N PRO A 12 2.79 -11.63 -6.48
CA PRO A 12 3.78 -10.91 -5.68
C PRO A 12 3.11 -9.64 -5.10
N VAL A 13 3.31 -9.39 -3.80
CA VAL A 13 2.67 -8.30 -3.05
C VAL A 13 3.69 -7.49 -2.26
N LEU A 14 3.55 -6.15 -2.32
CA LEU A 14 4.21 -5.23 -1.41
C LEU A 14 3.29 -4.87 -0.24
N TRP A 15 3.63 -5.30 0.97
CA TRP A 15 2.88 -4.99 2.18
C TRP A 15 3.41 -3.70 2.80
N LEU A 16 2.56 -2.70 2.96
CA LEU A 16 2.89 -1.45 3.64
C LEU A 16 2.22 -1.42 5.00
N TYR A 17 3.00 -1.18 6.06
CA TYR A 17 2.45 -1.17 7.41
C TYR A 17 3.04 -0.12 8.36
N GLY A 18 2.26 0.18 9.40
CA GLY A 18 2.59 1.17 10.43
C GLY A 18 2.22 2.60 10.04
N SER A 19 2.52 3.56 10.91
CA SER A 19 2.15 4.96 10.73
C SER A 19 2.89 5.64 9.58
N ILE A 20 2.21 6.56 8.90
CA ILE A 20 2.77 7.42 7.84
C ILE A 20 3.46 8.61 8.51
N GLY A 21 4.77 8.52 8.69
CA GLY A 21 5.60 9.56 9.29
C GLY A 21 6.52 10.25 8.27
N PRO A 22 7.39 11.17 8.72
CA PRO A 22 8.40 11.78 7.87
C PRO A 22 9.22 10.72 7.13
N ARG A 23 9.54 10.96 5.86
CA ARG A 23 10.33 10.06 4.99
C ARG A 23 9.67 8.72 4.68
N SER A 24 8.38 8.55 4.97
CA SER A 24 7.66 7.32 4.59
C SER A 24 7.65 7.14 3.07
N PHE A 25 7.60 8.22 2.31
CA PHE A 25 7.73 8.16 0.86
C PHE A 25 9.08 7.60 0.41
N ASP A 26 10.20 8.02 1.00
CA ASP A 26 11.55 7.50 0.66
C ASP A 26 11.67 6.01 0.97
N VAL A 27 11.03 5.55 2.05
CA VAL A 27 11.00 4.13 2.41
C VAL A 27 10.15 3.35 1.38
N VAL A 28 8.93 3.80 1.11
CA VAL A 28 8.02 3.11 0.18
C VAL A 28 8.55 3.13 -1.26
N SER A 29 9.12 4.24 -1.73
CA SER A 29 9.68 4.36 -3.08
C SER A 29 10.84 3.39 -3.32
N ARG A 30 11.70 3.15 -2.32
CA ARG A 30 12.73 2.09 -2.40
C ARG A 30 12.11 0.71 -2.53
N GLY A 31 11.07 0.41 -1.75
CA GLY A 31 10.31 -0.83 -1.88
C GLY A 31 9.69 -0.99 -3.26
N LEU A 32 9.13 0.08 -3.84
CA LEU A 32 8.56 0.07 -5.19
C LEU A 32 9.64 -0.15 -6.27
N GLN A 33 10.81 0.48 -6.14
CA GLN A 33 11.91 0.38 -7.11
C GLN A 33 12.58 -1.00 -7.13
N GLN A 34 12.63 -1.69 -5.97
CA GLN A 34 13.25 -3.01 -5.85
C GLN A 34 12.52 -4.10 -6.64
N THR A 35 11.35 -3.78 -7.20
CA THR A 35 10.40 -4.76 -7.70
C THR A 35 9.55 -4.18 -8.81
N ALA A 36 10.09 -4.19 -10.02
CA ALA A 36 9.40 -3.85 -11.26
C ALA A 36 8.21 -4.79 -11.61
N ARG A 37 7.76 -5.66 -10.70
CA ARG A 37 6.81 -6.76 -10.97
C ARG A 37 5.60 -6.83 -10.04
N TYR A 38 5.42 -5.94 -9.07
CA TYR A 38 4.24 -6.04 -8.20
C TYR A 38 2.97 -5.56 -8.89
N ARG A 39 2.01 -6.47 -9.03
CA ARG A 39 0.66 -6.12 -9.47
C ARG A 39 -0.13 -5.47 -8.34
N GLU A 40 0.20 -5.74 -7.08
CA GLU A 40 -0.59 -5.32 -5.92
C GLU A 40 0.25 -4.74 -4.76
N VAL A 41 -0.26 -3.64 -4.19
CA VAL A 41 0.23 -3.03 -2.95
C VAL A 41 -0.84 -3.16 -1.87
N TRP A 42 -0.50 -3.79 -0.75
CA TRP A 42 -1.43 -4.07 0.34
C TRP A 42 -1.22 -3.09 1.49
N LEU A 43 -2.27 -2.35 1.85
CA LEU A 43 -2.18 -1.21 2.76
C LEU A 43 -2.69 -1.53 4.17
N ASN A 44 -1.83 -1.38 5.18
CA ASN A 44 -2.14 -1.53 6.60
C ASN A 44 -1.60 -0.38 7.44
N SER A 45 -2.29 0.75 7.48
CA SER A 45 -1.81 1.92 8.22
C SER A 45 -2.92 2.62 9.01
N PRO A 46 -2.63 3.03 10.27
CA PRO A 46 -3.51 3.92 11.03
C PRO A 46 -3.55 5.36 10.46
N GLY A 47 -2.78 5.64 9.40
CA GLY A 47 -2.64 6.98 8.82
C GLY A 47 -1.43 7.73 9.39
N GLY A 48 -1.49 9.05 9.34
CA GLY A 48 -0.39 9.94 9.72
C GLY A 48 -0.31 11.17 8.81
N LEU A 49 0.90 11.51 8.37
CA LEU A 49 1.16 12.69 7.54
C LEU A 49 0.53 12.57 6.16
N VAL A 50 -0.45 13.44 5.89
CA VAL A 50 -1.18 13.52 4.62
C VAL A 50 -0.28 13.80 3.43
N SER A 51 0.72 14.67 3.58
CA SER A 51 1.66 15.01 2.50
C SER A 51 2.46 13.81 2.01
N GLU A 52 2.90 12.94 2.93
CA GLU A 52 3.62 11.71 2.60
C GLU A 52 2.67 10.68 1.96
N ALA A 53 1.46 10.53 2.48
CA ALA A 53 0.44 9.67 1.89
C ALA A 53 0.12 10.07 0.44
N PHE A 54 0.02 11.37 0.17
CA PHE A 54 -0.24 11.88 -1.17
C PHE A 54 0.90 11.56 -2.15
N LYS A 55 2.16 11.75 -1.74
CA LYS A 55 3.32 11.38 -2.56
C LYS A 55 3.33 9.87 -2.88
N ILE A 56 3.01 9.04 -1.88
CA ILE A 56 2.93 7.58 -2.05
C ILE A 56 1.82 7.22 -3.06
N GLY A 57 0.62 7.78 -2.92
CA GLY A 57 -0.47 7.57 -3.87
C GLY A 57 -0.08 8.01 -5.30
N LEU A 58 0.59 9.15 -5.44
CA LEU A 58 1.08 9.60 -6.75
C LEU A 58 2.09 8.64 -7.37
N ALA A 59 2.98 8.04 -6.57
CA ALA A 59 3.88 6.99 -7.05
C ALA A 59 3.12 5.75 -7.53
N PHE A 60 2.08 5.31 -6.81
CA PHE A 60 1.22 4.21 -7.25
C PHE A 60 0.57 4.50 -8.61
N LYS A 61 0.08 5.73 -8.80
CA LYS A 61 -0.49 6.18 -10.08
C LYS A 61 0.52 6.09 -11.23
N ARG A 62 1.72 6.63 -11.02
CA ARG A 62 2.78 6.68 -12.05
C ARG A 62 3.28 5.30 -12.45
N LEU A 63 3.29 4.36 -11.51
CA LEU A 63 3.73 2.98 -11.74
C LEU A 63 2.60 2.05 -12.22
N GLY A 64 1.36 2.54 -12.31
CA GLY A 64 0.22 1.72 -12.72
C GLY A 64 -0.09 0.56 -11.76
N THR A 65 0.22 0.71 -10.47
CA THR A 65 0.01 -0.36 -9.48
C THR A 65 -1.47 -0.49 -9.11
N THR A 66 -1.91 -1.70 -8.77
CA THR A 66 -3.19 -1.91 -8.07
C THR A 66 -2.94 -1.76 -6.57
N ALA A 67 -3.75 -0.98 -5.87
CA ALA A 67 -3.75 -1.02 -4.40
C ALA A 67 -4.93 -1.84 -3.89
N VAL A 68 -4.64 -2.66 -2.90
CA VAL A 68 -5.61 -3.52 -2.23
C VAL A 68 -5.64 -3.14 -0.76
N VAL A 69 -6.81 -2.75 -0.27
CA VAL A 69 -7.04 -2.71 1.18
C VAL A 69 -7.51 -4.10 1.57
N ALA A 70 -6.60 -4.88 2.15
CA ALA A 70 -6.95 -6.23 2.54
C ALA A 70 -7.97 -6.20 3.70
N LYS A 71 -9.10 -6.89 3.54
CA LYS A 71 -9.96 -7.24 4.68
C LYS A 71 -9.28 -8.35 5.46
N HIS A 72 -8.32 -7.98 6.30
CA HIS A 72 -7.73 -8.87 7.29
C HIS A 72 -7.95 -8.21 8.65
N PRO A 73 -8.25 -8.93 9.73
CA PRO A 73 -8.58 -8.32 11.03
C PRO A 73 -7.48 -7.40 11.59
N ARG A 74 -6.23 -7.63 11.15
CA ARG A 74 -5.06 -6.80 11.48
C ARG A 74 -4.72 -5.73 10.44
N VAL A 75 -5.40 -5.71 9.30
CA VAL A 75 -5.17 -4.75 8.21
C VAL A 75 -6.25 -3.68 8.25
N ARG A 76 -5.84 -2.46 8.58
CA ARG A 76 -6.74 -1.30 8.61
C ARG A 76 -6.06 -0.18 7.84
N CYS A 77 -6.75 0.38 6.84
CA CYS A 77 -6.30 1.59 6.15
C CYS A 77 -7.25 2.73 6.55
N VAL A 78 -6.81 3.55 7.50
CA VAL A 78 -7.63 4.63 8.07
C VAL A 78 -6.89 5.98 8.00
N SER A 79 -7.66 7.07 8.10
CA SER A 79 -7.13 8.45 8.01
C SER A 79 -6.30 8.65 6.73
N ALA A 80 -5.12 9.28 6.80
CA ALA A 80 -4.25 9.56 5.66
C ALA A 80 -3.91 8.32 4.81
N CYS A 81 -4.04 7.09 5.33
CA CYS A 81 -3.86 5.89 4.52
C CYS A 81 -4.81 5.83 3.33
N THR A 82 -6.05 6.30 3.49
CA THR A 82 -7.07 6.26 2.42
C THR A 82 -6.69 7.13 1.23
N ILE A 83 -5.88 8.18 1.46
CA ILE A 83 -5.39 9.07 0.41
C ILE A 83 -4.46 8.31 -0.55
N MET A 84 -3.71 7.32 -0.05
CA MET A 84 -2.85 6.50 -0.89
C MET A 84 -3.64 5.67 -1.91
N ILE A 85 -4.93 5.40 -1.65
CA ILE A 85 -5.83 4.63 -2.53
C ILE A 85 -6.33 5.48 -3.72
N LEU A 86 -6.27 6.81 -3.63
CA LEU A 86 -6.76 7.69 -4.71
C LEU A 86 -5.85 7.73 -5.94
N GLY A 87 -4.58 7.34 -5.78
CA GLY A 87 -3.61 7.28 -6.87
C GLY A 87 -3.63 6.04 -7.78
N PRO A 88 -3.68 4.79 -7.25
CA PRO A 88 -3.56 3.56 -8.03
C PRO A 88 -4.64 3.40 -9.10
N THR A 89 -4.32 2.69 -10.18
CA THR A 89 -5.21 2.45 -11.33
C THR A 89 -6.42 1.59 -10.95
N THR A 90 -6.30 0.82 -9.88
CA THR A 90 -7.38 -0.01 -9.37
C THR A 90 -7.28 -0.05 -7.85
N ALA A 91 -8.41 0.24 -7.20
CA ALA A 91 -8.58 0.14 -5.76
C ALA A 91 -9.64 -0.92 -5.45
N ARG A 92 -9.28 -1.98 -4.73
CA ARG A 92 -10.24 -3.02 -4.32
C ARG A 92 -10.12 -3.33 -2.83
N SER A 93 -11.24 -3.70 -2.24
CA SER A 93 -11.23 -4.43 -0.96
C SER A 93 -11.18 -5.92 -1.27
N ASN A 94 -10.26 -6.65 -0.66
CA ASN A 94 -10.20 -8.11 -0.83
C ASN A 94 -11.43 -8.73 -0.14
N PRO A 95 -12.22 -9.61 -0.78
CA PRO A 95 -13.20 -10.42 -0.05
C PRO A 95 -12.48 -11.24 1.02
N GLU A 96 -13.09 -11.35 2.20
CA GLU A 96 -12.56 -12.19 3.29
C GLU A 96 -12.33 -13.61 2.76
N ARG A 97 -11.13 -14.15 3.00
CA ARG A 97 -10.97 -15.60 2.96
C ARG A 97 -11.62 -16.10 4.26
N SER A 98 -12.87 -16.54 4.16
CA SER A 98 -13.46 -17.44 5.15
C SER A 98 -12.57 -18.68 5.18
N SER A 99 -11.77 -18.80 6.23
CA SER A 99 -10.96 -19.98 6.52
C SER A 99 -10.88 -20.11 8.03
#